data_AF-A0A5N5UJ59-F1
#
_entry.id   AF-A0A5N5UJ59-F1
#
_cell.length_a   1.000
_cell.length_b   1.000
_cell.length_c   1.000
_cell.angle_alpha   90.00
_cell.angle_beta   90.00
_cell.angle_gamma   90.00
#
_symmetry.space_group_name_H-M   'P 1'
#
loop_
_entity.id
_entity.type
_entity.pdbx_description
1 polymer ?
#
loop_
_entity_poly.entity_id
_entity_poly.type
_entity_poly.pdbx_seq_one_letter_code
_entity_poly.pdbx_strand_id
1 'polypeptide(L)'
;MTDTSHITDADIEQAIEQHDDPDHEDANTVDDIRTLLAIIQRGVEESWMGRMRELETGNAELIADHDDVVVIATGEIDTALEELEHHPDVDIDQITRDVVSATMHNAARRLSDYDWSHVYPLVARKPESRAAGEVYVEGVVNGLQATYDLSPGQAWAYYGVAIKGNSQSSWGRRKGDYDNKNVSDALAKARANIPHE
;
A
#
# COMPACT_ATOMS: atom_id res chain seq x y z
N MET A 1 -7.74 2.41 -19.86
CA MET A 1 -8.20 1.80 -18.60
C MET A 1 -6.99 1.73 -17.70
N THR A 2 -7.11 2.15 -16.45
CA THR A 2 -6.01 2.06 -15.47
C THR A 2 -5.67 0.59 -15.25
N ASP A 3 -4.38 0.26 -15.28
CA ASP A 3 -3.93 -1.11 -15.04
C ASP A 3 -4.09 -1.47 -13.56
N THR A 4 -4.74 -2.60 -13.29
CA THR A 4 -5.00 -3.13 -11.94
C THR A 4 -4.36 -4.51 -11.74
N SER A 5 -3.49 -4.96 -12.66
CA SER A 5 -2.95 -6.32 -12.70
C SER A 5 -2.16 -6.74 -11.45
N HIS A 6 -1.73 -5.79 -10.62
CA HIS A 6 -1.12 -6.04 -9.31
C HIS A 6 -2.08 -6.65 -8.27
N ILE A 7 -3.39 -6.43 -8.45
CA ILE A 7 -4.45 -7.20 -7.81
C ILE A 7 -4.80 -8.31 -8.79
N THR A 8 -4.65 -9.57 -8.41
CA THR A 8 -4.82 -10.70 -9.33
C THR A 8 -6.28 -11.13 -9.42
N ASP A 9 -6.64 -11.86 -10.49
CA ASP A 9 -8.00 -12.40 -10.59
C ASP A 9 -8.31 -13.36 -9.43
N ALA A 10 -7.31 -14.11 -8.96
CA ALA A 10 -7.46 -14.98 -7.80
C ALA A 10 -7.81 -14.21 -6.51
N ASP A 11 -7.30 -12.98 -6.32
CA ASP A 11 -7.65 -12.14 -5.16
C ASP A 11 -9.13 -11.72 -5.22
N ILE A 12 -9.63 -11.46 -6.44
CA ILE A 12 -11.02 -11.04 -6.74
C ILE A 12 -11.97 -12.24 -6.62
N GLU A 13 -11.65 -13.36 -7.27
CA GLU A 13 -12.44 -14.60 -7.22
C GLU A 13 -12.62 -15.08 -5.78
N GLN A 14 -11.56 -15.03 -4.98
CA GLN A 14 -11.62 -15.38 -3.56
C GLN A 14 -12.55 -14.44 -2.78
N ALA A 15 -12.56 -13.14 -3.10
CA ALA A 15 -13.45 -12.18 -2.45
C ALA A 15 -14.92 -12.41 -2.83
N ILE A 16 -15.20 -12.67 -4.12
CA ILE A 16 -16.54 -13.02 -4.61
C ILE A 16 -17.03 -14.30 -3.92
N GLU A 17 -16.23 -15.37 -3.87
CA GLU A 17 -16.63 -16.63 -3.21
C GLU A 17 -16.97 -16.47 -1.73
N GLN A 18 -16.34 -15.50 -1.03
CA GLN A 18 -16.55 -15.27 0.39
C GLN A 18 -17.76 -14.38 0.70
N HIS A 19 -18.10 -13.45 -0.20
CA HIS A 19 -19.03 -12.37 0.09
C HIS A 19 -20.25 -12.32 -0.83
N ASP A 20 -20.24 -13.03 -1.94
CA ASP A 20 -21.31 -13.05 -2.93
C ASP A 20 -21.84 -14.47 -3.20
N ASP A 21 -23.10 -14.58 -3.64
CA ASP A 21 -23.71 -15.85 -4.04
C ASP A 21 -23.59 -16.02 -5.56
N PRO A 22 -22.73 -16.91 -6.06
CA PRO A 22 -22.48 -17.06 -7.49
C PRO A 22 -23.70 -17.57 -8.28
N ASP A 23 -24.73 -18.08 -7.61
CA ASP A 23 -25.95 -18.60 -8.25
C ASP A 23 -27.03 -17.51 -8.46
N HIS A 24 -26.80 -16.27 -8.04
CA HIS A 24 -27.75 -15.16 -8.21
C HIS A 24 -27.54 -14.39 -9.53
N GLU A 25 -28.61 -13.77 -10.07
CA GLU A 25 -28.60 -13.12 -11.40
C GLU A 25 -27.76 -11.83 -11.44
N ASP A 26 -27.57 -11.18 -10.30
CA ASP A 26 -26.80 -9.95 -10.13
C ASP A 26 -25.43 -10.18 -9.46
N ALA A 27 -24.98 -11.44 -9.39
CA ALA A 27 -23.70 -11.78 -8.78
C ALA A 27 -22.54 -11.03 -9.48
N ASN A 28 -21.63 -10.51 -8.66
CA ASN A 28 -20.46 -9.79 -9.13
C ASN A 28 -19.57 -10.69 -9.98
N THR A 29 -19.12 -10.18 -11.13
CA THR A 29 -18.09 -10.83 -11.92
C THR A 29 -16.72 -10.22 -11.64
N VAL A 30 -15.66 -10.93 -12.01
CA VAL A 30 -14.29 -10.40 -11.95
C VAL A 30 -14.17 -9.08 -12.74
N ASP A 31 -14.83 -8.97 -13.89
CA ASP A 31 -14.78 -7.78 -14.75
C ASP A 31 -15.48 -6.56 -14.10
N ASP A 32 -16.55 -6.79 -13.34
CA ASP A 32 -17.24 -5.72 -12.59
C ASP A 32 -16.31 -5.16 -11.51
N ILE A 33 -15.70 -6.04 -10.71
CA ILE A 33 -14.76 -5.63 -9.66
C ILE A 33 -13.51 -4.98 -10.26
N ARG A 34 -12.99 -5.49 -11.40
CA ARG A 34 -11.88 -4.85 -12.13
C ARG A 34 -12.19 -3.40 -12.52
N THR A 35 -13.43 -3.14 -12.91
CA THR A 35 -13.87 -1.79 -13.28
C THR A 35 -13.84 -0.86 -12.06
N LEU A 36 -14.36 -1.32 -10.90
CA LEU A 36 -14.32 -0.56 -9.65
C LEU A 36 -12.88 -0.32 -9.16
N LEU A 37 -12.02 -1.35 -9.21
CA LEU A 37 -10.61 -1.21 -8.87
C LEU A 37 -9.90 -0.19 -9.77
N ALA A 38 -10.23 -0.14 -11.07
CA ALA A 38 -9.64 0.83 -11.98
C ALA A 38 -10.06 2.28 -11.63
N ILE A 39 -11.29 2.47 -11.15
CA ILE A 39 -11.78 3.75 -10.63
C ILE A 39 -10.99 4.14 -9.37
N ILE A 40 -10.85 3.23 -8.41
CA ILE A 40 -10.06 3.45 -7.19
C ILE A 40 -8.61 3.81 -7.53
N GLN A 41 -7.94 3.04 -8.39
CA GLN A 41 -6.54 3.32 -8.75
C GLN A 41 -6.37 4.69 -9.39
N ARG A 42 -7.33 5.10 -10.23
CA ARG A 42 -7.32 6.45 -10.81
C ARG A 42 -7.50 7.52 -9.72
N GLY A 43 -8.44 7.33 -8.80
CA GLY A 43 -8.65 8.24 -7.66
C GLY A 43 -7.38 8.40 -6.82
N VAL A 44 -6.71 7.29 -6.50
CA VAL A 44 -5.43 7.29 -5.78
C VAL A 44 -4.31 7.97 -6.57
N GLU A 45 -4.24 7.78 -7.89
CA GLU A 45 -3.25 8.48 -8.73
C GLU A 45 -3.50 9.99 -8.74
N GLU A 46 -4.77 10.42 -8.82
CA GLU A 46 -5.16 11.83 -8.77
C GLU A 46 -4.91 12.44 -7.39
N SER A 47 -5.10 11.68 -6.31
CA SER A 47 -4.90 12.09 -4.92
C SER A 47 -3.50 11.76 -4.38
N TRP A 48 -2.55 11.33 -5.22
CA TRP A 48 -1.25 10.82 -4.81
C TRP A 48 -0.50 11.75 -3.85
N MET A 49 -0.49 13.05 -4.12
CA MET A 49 0.16 14.04 -3.23
C MET A 49 -0.48 14.10 -1.84
N GLY A 50 -1.80 13.90 -1.75
CA GLY A 50 -2.53 13.78 -0.48
C GLY A 50 -2.08 12.54 0.29
N ARG A 51 -2.02 11.39 -0.38
CA ARG A 51 -1.54 10.12 0.21
C ARG A 51 -0.09 10.22 0.69
N MET A 52 0.79 10.90 -0.05
CA MET A 52 2.17 11.11 0.40
C MET A 52 2.26 12.03 1.60
N ARG A 53 1.36 13.01 1.73
CA ARG A 53 1.25 13.83 2.93
C ARG A 53 0.76 13.01 4.12
N GLU A 54 -0.17 12.08 3.93
CA GLU A 54 -0.62 11.18 5.00
C GLU A 54 0.52 10.31 5.53
N LEU A 55 1.36 9.77 4.63
CA LEU A 55 2.59 9.07 5.01
C LEU A 55 3.55 10.01 5.77
N GLU A 56 3.78 11.21 5.24
CA GLU A 56 4.69 12.19 5.85
C GLU A 56 4.27 12.57 7.27
N THR A 57 2.97 12.72 7.52
CA THR A 57 2.46 13.11 8.84
C THR A 57 2.23 11.92 9.77
N GLY A 58 2.47 10.68 9.33
CA GLY A 58 2.24 9.47 10.11
C GLY A 58 0.76 9.10 10.28
N ASN A 59 -0.13 9.64 9.45
CA ASN A 59 -1.54 9.25 9.43
C ASN A 59 -1.78 7.96 8.63
N ALA A 60 -0.81 7.61 7.77
CA ALA A 60 -0.75 6.34 7.06
C ALA A 60 0.66 5.77 7.19
N GLU A 61 0.80 4.46 7.03
CA GLU A 61 2.10 3.78 7.09
C GLU A 61 2.37 3.00 5.80
N LEU A 62 3.58 3.12 5.25
CA LEU A 62 4.00 2.31 4.13
C LEU A 62 4.49 0.95 4.63
N ILE A 63 3.74 -0.10 4.30
CA ILE A 63 3.99 -1.47 4.75
C ILE A 63 4.90 -2.23 3.79
N ALA A 64 4.64 -2.12 2.48
CA ALA A 64 5.46 -2.78 1.46
C ALA A 64 5.62 -1.88 0.23
N ASP A 65 6.78 -1.98 -0.41
CA ASP A 65 7.09 -1.22 -1.63
C ASP A 65 7.78 -2.12 -2.66
N HIS A 66 6.97 -2.57 -3.61
CA HIS A 66 7.35 -3.36 -4.77
C HIS A 66 7.72 -2.41 -5.94
N ASP A 67 8.14 -2.94 -7.09
CA ASP A 67 8.70 -2.11 -8.17
C ASP A 67 7.80 -0.94 -8.57
N ASP A 68 6.54 -1.19 -8.90
CA ASP A 68 5.54 -0.19 -9.27
C ASP A 68 4.29 -0.20 -8.36
N VAL A 69 4.29 -0.98 -7.29
CA VAL A 69 3.14 -1.14 -6.38
C VAL A 69 3.55 -0.87 -4.94
N VAL A 70 2.68 -0.24 -4.17
CA VAL A 70 2.84 -0.02 -2.73
C VAL A 70 1.65 -0.57 -1.97
N VAL A 71 1.90 -0.97 -0.73
CA VAL A 71 0.87 -1.37 0.23
C VAL A 71 0.95 -0.41 1.41
N ILE A 72 -0.14 0.30 1.68
CA ILE A 72 -0.23 1.36 2.69
C ILE A 72 -1.29 0.97 3.72
N ALA A 73 -0.99 1.07 5.00
CA ALA A 73 -1.99 1.01 6.07
C ALA A 73 -2.60 2.40 6.28
N THR A 74 -3.91 2.53 6.10
CA THR A 74 -4.63 3.82 6.11
C THR A 74 -5.49 4.04 7.36
N GLY A 75 -5.28 3.24 8.42
CA GLY A 75 -6.07 3.30 9.65
C GLY A 75 -7.35 2.48 9.55
N GLU A 76 -8.42 2.87 10.26
CA GLU A 76 -9.68 2.11 10.27
C GLU A 76 -10.62 2.42 9.08
N ILE A 77 -10.29 3.44 8.29
CA ILE A 77 -11.16 3.93 7.21
C ILE A 77 -10.93 3.09 5.95
N ASP A 78 -12.01 2.51 5.42
CA ASP A 78 -12.00 1.84 4.12
C ASP A 78 -11.77 2.88 3.01
N THR A 79 -10.51 3.07 2.67
CA THR A 79 -10.08 4.08 1.70
C THR A 79 -10.53 3.73 0.29
N ALA A 80 -10.70 2.45 -0.05
CA ALA A 80 -11.21 2.07 -1.37
C ALA A 80 -12.66 2.51 -1.54
N LEU A 81 -13.49 2.32 -0.51
CA LEU A 81 -14.86 2.79 -0.51
C LEU A 81 -14.94 4.32 -0.52
N GLU A 82 -14.10 5.00 0.24
CA GLU A 82 -14.02 6.47 0.20
C GLU A 82 -13.73 6.96 -1.23
N GLU A 83 -12.78 6.35 -1.96
CA GLU A 83 -12.51 6.71 -3.35
C GLU A 83 -13.71 6.44 -4.28
N LEU A 84 -14.44 5.33 -4.09
CA LEU A 84 -15.66 5.05 -4.86
C LEU A 84 -16.78 6.05 -4.57
N GLU A 85 -16.96 6.48 -3.33
CA GLU A 85 -17.99 7.46 -2.94
C GLU A 85 -17.74 8.87 -3.53
N HIS A 86 -16.51 9.19 -3.90
CA HIS A 86 -16.19 10.41 -4.63
C HIS A 86 -16.64 10.38 -6.11
N HIS A 87 -17.07 9.22 -6.62
CA HIS A 87 -17.57 9.06 -7.99
C HIS A 87 -19.10 8.93 -7.99
N PRO A 88 -19.86 10.02 -8.23
CA PRO A 88 -21.32 10.04 -8.09
C PRO A 88 -22.07 9.14 -9.08
N ASP A 89 -21.40 8.68 -10.14
CA ASP A 89 -21.96 7.78 -11.14
C ASP A 89 -21.81 6.29 -10.76
N VAL A 90 -21.15 5.99 -9.63
CA VAL A 90 -20.93 4.64 -9.12
C VAL A 90 -21.90 4.38 -7.97
N ASP A 91 -23.02 3.73 -8.28
CA ASP A 91 -23.94 3.20 -7.27
C ASP A 91 -23.62 1.72 -7.03
N ILE A 92 -23.18 1.39 -5.82
CA ILE A 92 -22.77 0.04 -5.43
C ILE A 92 -23.51 -0.38 -4.16
N ASP A 93 -24.03 -1.60 -4.17
CA ASP A 93 -24.67 -2.21 -3.02
C ASP A 93 -23.64 -2.67 -1.96
N GLN A 94 -24.14 -3.14 -0.83
CA GLN A 94 -23.29 -3.58 0.28
C GLN A 94 -22.43 -4.80 -0.08
N ILE A 95 -22.94 -5.74 -0.88
CA ILE A 95 -22.21 -6.96 -1.27
C ILE A 95 -20.99 -6.56 -2.11
N THR A 96 -21.20 -5.70 -3.09
CA THR A 96 -20.14 -5.17 -3.96
C THR A 96 -19.08 -4.41 -3.15
N ARG A 97 -19.50 -3.60 -2.16
CA ARG A 97 -18.59 -2.93 -1.23
C ARG A 97 -17.73 -3.94 -0.46
N ASP A 98 -18.35 -4.98 0.08
CA ASP A 98 -17.66 -6.04 0.84
C ASP A 98 -16.66 -6.81 -0.06
N VAL A 99 -17.03 -7.14 -1.30
CA VAL A 99 -16.15 -7.81 -2.28
C VAL A 99 -14.95 -6.93 -2.63
N VAL A 100 -15.13 -5.64 -2.90
CA VAL A 100 -14.02 -4.71 -3.21
C VAL A 100 -13.07 -4.60 -2.02
N SER A 101 -13.62 -4.43 -0.82
CA SER A 101 -12.86 -4.35 0.44
C SER A 101 -12.05 -5.63 0.68
N ALA A 102 -12.69 -6.80 0.58
CA ALA A 102 -12.04 -8.09 0.73
C ALA A 102 -10.95 -8.34 -0.32
N THR A 103 -11.18 -7.90 -1.57
CA THR A 103 -10.18 -7.98 -2.65
C THR A 103 -8.91 -7.21 -2.28
N MET A 104 -9.05 -5.99 -1.74
CA MET A 104 -7.91 -5.17 -1.32
C MET A 104 -7.12 -5.86 -0.18
N HIS A 105 -7.83 -6.44 0.78
CA HIS A 105 -7.22 -7.22 1.86
C HIS A 105 -6.51 -8.49 1.36
N ASN A 106 -7.08 -9.22 0.40
CA ASN A 106 -6.46 -10.41 -0.19
C ASN A 106 -5.15 -10.04 -0.89
N ALA A 107 -5.17 -8.99 -1.72
CA ALA A 107 -3.97 -8.50 -2.40
C ALA A 107 -2.89 -8.04 -1.40
N ALA A 108 -3.28 -7.33 -0.34
CA ALA A 108 -2.35 -6.87 0.68
C ALA A 108 -1.68 -8.01 1.45
N ARG A 109 -2.46 -9.03 1.89
CA ARG A 109 -1.92 -10.24 2.54
C ARG A 109 -0.99 -11.04 1.64
N ARG A 110 -1.21 -11.02 0.32
CA ARG A 110 -0.31 -11.65 -0.65
C ARG A 110 0.99 -10.86 -0.83
N LEU A 111 0.94 -9.54 -0.69
CA LEU A 111 2.04 -8.61 -0.95
C LEU A 111 2.86 -8.26 0.30
N SER A 112 2.37 -8.56 1.51
CA SER A 112 3.07 -8.35 2.78
C SER A 112 2.66 -9.36 3.85
N ASP A 113 3.54 -9.57 4.83
CA ASP A 113 3.29 -10.41 6.02
C ASP A 113 2.64 -9.62 7.17
N TYR A 114 2.11 -8.43 6.91
CA TYR A 114 1.58 -7.52 7.92
C TYR A 114 0.21 -7.98 8.45
N ASP A 115 -0.09 -7.71 9.74
CA ASP A 115 -1.39 -8.05 10.33
C ASP A 115 -2.45 -6.98 10.05
N TRP A 116 -3.33 -7.29 9.11
CA TRP A 116 -4.41 -6.41 8.67
C TRP A 116 -5.69 -6.51 9.53
N SER A 117 -5.61 -7.05 10.75
CA SER A 117 -6.78 -7.28 11.62
C SER A 117 -7.43 -5.99 12.15
N HIS A 118 -6.66 -4.90 12.25
CA HIS A 118 -7.09 -3.64 12.86
C HIS A 118 -6.91 -2.41 11.97
N VAL A 119 -6.36 -2.58 10.75
CA VAL A 119 -6.14 -1.48 9.82
C VAL A 119 -6.49 -1.90 8.40
N TYR A 120 -6.95 -0.92 7.63
CA TYR A 120 -7.32 -1.07 6.25
C TYR A 120 -6.08 -0.99 5.34
N PRO A 121 -5.88 -1.97 4.44
CA PRO A 121 -4.85 -1.91 3.42
C PRO A 121 -5.32 -1.13 2.19
N LEU A 122 -4.49 -0.22 1.71
CA LEU A 122 -4.57 0.33 0.36
C LEU A 122 -3.42 -0.24 -0.49
N VAL A 123 -3.78 -1.04 -1.51
CA VAL A 123 -2.82 -1.53 -2.51
C VAL A 123 -2.92 -0.65 -3.75
N ALA A 124 -1.87 0.12 -4.04
CA ALA A 124 -1.88 1.12 -5.09
C ALA A 124 -0.68 1.03 -6.02
N ARG A 125 -0.91 1.30 -7.31
CA ARG A 125 0.16 1.50 -8.28
C ARG A 125 0.76 2.90 -8.08
N LYS A 126 2.09 2.98 -8.15
CA LYS A 126 2.82 4.25 -8.11
C LYS A 126 2.65 4.98 -9.45
N PRO A 127 2.37 6.29 -9.45
CA PRO A 127 2.38 7.08 -10.68
C PRO A 127 3.79 7.06 -11.30
N GLU A 128 3.89 6.90 -12.63
CA GLU A 128 5.17 6.77 -13.34
C GLU A 128 5.97 8.10 -13.42
N SER A 129 5.40 9.21 -12.95
CA SER A 129 6.05 10.52 -13.05
C SER A 129 7.22 10.65 -12.07
N ARG A 130 8.31 11.26 -12.53
CA ARG A 130 9.49 11.54 -11.69
C ARG A 130 9.12 12.35 -10.44
N ALA A 131 8.27 13.35 -10.59
CA ALA A 131 7.82 14.20 -9.48
C ALA A 131 7.07 13.37 -8.42
N ALA A 132 6.23 12.43 -8.83
CA ALA A 132 5.55 11.51 -7.90
C ALA A 132 6.54 10.62 -7.16
N GLY A 133 7.60 10.16 -7.84
CA GLY A 133 8.67 9.36 -7.21
C GLY A 133 9.50 10.13 -6.19
N GLU A 134 9.84 11.39 -6.45
CA GLU A 134 10.57 12.25 -5.51
C GLU A 134 9.73 12.53 -4.26
N VAL A 135 8.47 12.96 -4.43
CA VAL A 135 7.53 13.21 -3.32
C VAL A 135 7.23 11.93 -2.53
N TYR A 136 7.16 10.79 -3.20
CA TYR A 136 6.96 9.49 -2.54
C TYR A 136 8.09 9.18 -1.56
N VAL A 137 9.33 9.28 -2.02
CA VAL A 137 10.49 8.96 -1.19
C VAL A 137 10.60 9.93 -0.01
N GLU A 138 10.36 11.22 -0.25
CA GLU A 138 10.34 12.24 0.82
C GLU A 138 9.26 11.94 1.86
N GLY A 139 8.02 11.68 1.43
CA GLY A 139 6.90 11.39 2.32
C GLY A 139 7.17 10.17 3.20
N VAL A 140 7.69 9.09 2.63
CA VAL A 140 8.01 7.86 3.37
C VAL A 140 9.11 8.10 4.41
N VAL A 141 10.21 8.74 4.02
CA VAL A 141 11.35 8.95 4.92
C VAL A 141 11.01 9.96 6.00
N ASN A 142 10.27 11.02 5.68
CA ASN A 142 9.80 11.99 6.68
C ASN A 142 8.79 11.37 7.64
N GLY A 143 7.85 10.55 7.13
CA GLY A 143 6.90 9.80 7.94
C GLY A 143 7.58 8.89 8.95
N LEU A 144 8.55 8.08 8.51
CA LEU A 144 9.33 7.22 9.38
C LEU A 144 10.07 7.99 10.48
N GLN A 145 10.61 9.18 10.16
CA GLN A 145 11.26 10.04 11.16
C GLN A 145 10.26 10.62 12.15
N ALA A 146 9.11 11.10 11.67
CA ALA A 146 8.09 11.75 12.50
C ALA A 146 7.38 10.75 13.43
N THR A 147 7.01 9.58 12.91
CA THR A 147 6.23 8.57 13.65
C THR A 147 7.08 7.83 14.69
N TYR A 148 8.33 7.49 14.35
CA TYR A 148 9.18 6.63 15.20
C TYR A 148 10.45 7.30 15.71
N ASP A 149 10.54 8.63 15.62
CA ASP A 149 11.70 9.44 16.05
C ASP A 149 13.03 8.89 15.49
N LEU A 150 13.00 8.50 14.21
CA LEU A 150 14.19 8.01 13.52
C LEU A 150 15.04 9.18 13.05
N SER A 151 16.36 9.02 13.07
CA SER A 151 17.26 9.85 12.28
C SER A 151 17.11 9.54 10.78
N PRO A 152 17.50 10.46 9.88
CA PRO A 152 17.44 10.22 8.43
C PRO A 152 18.13 8.93 7.98
N GLY A 153 19.29 8.61 8.58
CA GLY A 153 20.03 7.38 8.26
C GLY A 153 19.33 6.10 8.73
N GLN A 154 18.61 6.14 9.84
CA GLN A 154 17.81 5.02 10.34
C GLN A 154 16.57 4.81 9.48
N ALA A 155 15.82 5.88 9.18
CA ALA A 155 14.66 5.83 8.29
C ALA A 155 15.05 5.29 6.90
N TRP A 156 16.15 5.78 6.32
CA TRP A 156 16.64 5.30 5.02
C TRP A 156 17.08 3.83 5.03
N ALA A 157 17.71 3.37 6.12
CA ALA A 157 18.08 1.97 6.27
C ALA A 157 16.85 1.07 6.44
N TYR A 158 15.87 1.51 7.21
CA TYR A 158 14.61 0.78 7.44
C TYR A 158 13.82 0.67 6.14
N TYR A 159 13.55 1.78 5.45
CA TYR A 159 12.87 1.78 4.16
C TYR A 159 13.53 0.85 3.15
N GLY A 160 14.85 0.96 2.97
CA GLY A 160 15.56 0.17 1.96
C GLY A 160 15.61 -1.33 2.21
N VAL A 161 15.62 -1.75 3.48
CA VAL A 161 15.81 -3.16 3.87
C VAL A 161 14.50 -3.82 4.31
N ALA A 162 13.77 -3.20 5.23
CA ALA A 162 12.55 -3.78 5.78
C ALA A 162 11.37 -3.62 4.83
N ILE A 163 11.15 -2.42 4.29
CA ILE A 163 9.98 -2.12 3.45
C ILE A 163 10.22 -2.56 1.99
N LYS A 164 11.37 -2.21 1.42
CA LYS A 164 11.78 -2.56 0.05
C LYS A 164 12.31 -4.00 -0.11
N GLY A 165 12.57 -4.71 0.99
CA GLY A 165 13.10 -6.08 0.95
C GLY A 165 14.53 -6.25 0.42
N ASN A 166 15.34 -5.20 0.27
CA ASN A 166 16.74 -5.38 -0.15
C ASN A 166 17.58 -6.03 0.94
N SER A 167 18.59 -6.80 0.57
CA SER A 167 19.65 -7.15 1.52
C SER A 167 20.41 -5.89 1.97
N GLN A 168 20.86 -5.87 3.23
CA GLN A 168 21.66 -4.77 3.79
C GLN A 168 22.89 -4.45 2.93
N SER A 169 23.52 -5.48 2.34
CA SER A 169 24.69 -5.34 1.47
C SER A 169 24.33 -4.70 0.13
N SER A 170 23.21 -5.10 -0.48
CA SER A 170 22.70 -4.47 -1.72
C SER A 170 22.35 -3.00 -1.48
N TRP A 171 21.65 -2.72 -0.38
CA TRP A 171 21.26 -1.36 -0.02
C TRP A 171 22.45 -0.46 0.31
N GLY A 172 23.43 -0.98 1.06
CA GLY A 172 24.69 -0.29 1.36
C GLY A 172 25.40 0.18 0.09
N ARG A 173 25.55 -0.71 -0.89
CA ARG A 173 26.16 -0.37 -2.18
C ARG A 173 25.39 0.73 -2.92
N ARG A 174 24.05 0.69 -2.91
CA ARG A 174 23.22 1.71 -3.56
C ARG A 174 23.40 3.10 -2.94
N LYS A 175 23.57 3.20 -1.62
CA LYS A 175 23.85 4.48 -0.95
C LYS A 175 25.32 4.93 -1.02
N GLY A 176 26.20 4.11 -1.59
CA GLY A 176 27.64 4.40 -1.66
C GLY A 176 28.45 3.97 -0.43
N ASP A 177 27.85 3.26 0.53
CA ASP A 177 28.59 2.66 1.63
C ASP A 177 28.98 1.23 1.28
N TYR A 178 30.28 1.00 1.12
CA TYR A 178 30.82 -0.34 0.89
C TYR A 178 30.82 -1.20 2.16
N ASP A 179 30.60 -0.60 3.34
CA ASP A 179 30.48 -1.29 4.62
C ASP A 179 29.00 -1.50 4.99
N ASN A 180 28.57 -2.76 4.97
CA ASN A 180 27.20 -3.14 5.36
C ASN A 180 26.93 -2.92 6.85
N LYS A 181 27.96 -2.76 7.68
CA LYS A 181 27.82 -2.51 9.11
C LYS A 181 27.04 -1.24 9.40
N ASN A 182 27.27 -0.17 8.65
CA ASN A 182 26.53 1.09 8.82
C ASN A 182 25.02 0.91 8.57
N VAL A 183 24.65 0.08 7.60
CA VAL A 183 23.24 -0.25 7.33
C VAL A 183 22.68 -1.12 8.45
N SER A 184 23.43 -2.13 8.89
CA SER A 184 23.02 -3.03 9.97
C SER A 184 22.78 -2.27 11.28
N ASP A 185 23.71 -1.42 11.69
CA ASP A 185 23.61 -0.65 12.94
C ASP A 185 22.45 0.35 12.88
N ALA A 186 22.25 1.03 11.75
CA ALA A 186 21.13 1.94 11.55
C ALA A 186 19.79 1.18 11.57
N LEU A 187 19.69 0.05 10.87
CA LEU A 187 18.49 -0.78 10.84
C LEU A 187 18.15 -1.36 12.21
N ALA A 188 19.15 -1.84 12.96
CA ALA A 188 18.93 -2.38 14.31
C ALA A 188 18.37 -1.31 15.25
N LYS A 189 18.89 -0.08 15.18
CA LYS A 189 18.34 1.04 15.96
C LYS A 189 16.95 1.45 15.49
N ALA A 190 16.68 1.44 14.19
CA ALA A 190 15.35 1.72 13.66
C ALA A 190 14.32 0.72 14.18
N ARG A 191 14.64 -0.58 14.11
CA ARG A 191 13.79 -1.67 14.64
C ARG A 191 13.54 -1.58 16.13
N ALA A 192 14.46 -1.02 16.92
CA ALA A 192 14.26 -0.82 18.35
C ALA A 192 13.24 0.28 18.66
N ASN A 193 12.99 1.21 17.73
CA ASN A 193 12.06 2.31 17.90
C ASN A 193 10.68 2.04 17.26
N ILE A 194 10.62 1.12 16.30
CA ILE A 194 9.36 0.73 15.63
C ILE A 194 8.73 -0.40 16.45
N PRO A 195 7.48 -0.25 16.94
CA PRO A 195 6.77 -1.32 17.61
C PRO A 195 6.72 -2.56 16.70
N HIS A 196 7.13 -3.71 17.22
CA HIS A 196 6.96 -4.96 16.49
C HIS A 196 5.49 -5.37 16.56
N GLU A 197 4.85 -5.41 15.40
CA GLU A 197 3.60 -6.12 15.18
C GLU A 197 3.86 -7.62 14.96
#